data_AF-A0A8C0EQ04-F1
#
_entry.id   AF-A0A8C0EQ04-F1
#
_cell.length_a   1.000
_cell.length_b   1.000
_cell.length_c   1.000
_cell.angle_alpha   90.00
_cell.angle_beta   90.00
_cell.angle_gamma   90.00
#
_symmetry.space_group_name_H-M   'P 1'
#
loop_
_entity.id
_entity.type
_entity.pdbx_description
1 polymer ?
#
loop_
_entity_poly.entity_id
_entity_poly.type
_entity_poly.pdbx_seq_one_letter_code
_entity_poly.pdbx_strand_id
1 'polypeptide(L)'
;RHVCELQLPARLRPPRRSLRPLISLFLPVFPFLIDGCGTPPNLTFAQLSKEYKNLTEFAVGATVRYSCQLGYMRNPGIPPTLTCLKNHTWSEALAFCKSEYGVLPICQSK
;
A
#
# COMPACT_ATOMS: atom_id res chain seq x y z
N ARG A 1 18.06 14.36 -24.95
CA ARG A 1 16.97 13.52 -25.51
C ARG A 1 16.63 12.50 -24.43
N HIS A 2 15.48 12.64 -23.76
CA HIS A 2 15.04 11.67 -22.76
C HIS A 2 14.10 10.68 -23.44
N VAL A 3 14.40 9.40 -23.31
CA VAL A 3 13.56 8.29 -23.78
C VAL A 3 12.97 7.64 -22.54
N CYS A 4 11.64 7.55 -22.47
CA CYS A 4 10.93 6.78 -21.46
C CYS A 4 10.59 5.41 -22.07
N GLU A 5 11.27 4.37 -21.59
CA GLU A 5 10.92 2.98 -21.88
C GLU A 5 9.92 2.45 -20.86
N LEU A 6 8.88 1.79 -21.34
CA LEU A 6 7.85 1.12 -20.54
C LEU A 6 8.43 -0.21 -20.02
N GLN A 7 9.09 -0.18 -18.86
CA GLN A 7 9.66 -1.41 -18.30
C GLN A 7 8.56 -2.24 -17.63
N LEU A 8 8.08 -3.26 -18.35
CA LEU A 8 7.20 -4.30 -17.85
C LEU A 8 7.97 -5.19 -16.85
N PRO A 9 7.52 -5.39 -15.59
CA PRO A 9 8.25 -6.27 -14.68
C PRO A 9 8.06 -7.73 -15.07
N ALA A 10 9.18 -8.45 -15.09
CA ALA A 10 9.27 -9.84 -15.50
C ALA A 10 8.34 -10.76 -14.69
N ARG A 11 7.54 -11.55 -15.41
CA ARG A 11 6.87 -12.76 -14.91
C ARG A 11 7.93 -13.71 -14.33
N LEU A 12 8.13 -13.71 -13.02
CA LEU A 12 8.76 -14.83 -12.35
C LEU A 12 7.72 -15.95 -12.22
N ARG A 13 7.75 -16.88 -13.18
CA ARG A 13 6.95 -18.11 -13.17
C ARG A 13 7.60 -19.08 -12.16
N PRO A 14 6.96 -19.42 -11.03
CA PRO A 14 7.54 -20.40 -10.12
C PRO A 14 7.50 -21.82 -10.73
N PRO A 15 8.41 -22.73 -10.34
CA PRO A 15 8.49 -24.08 -10.89
C PRO A 15 7.22 -24.88 -10.58
N ARG A 16 6.63 -25.49 -11.61
CA ARG A 16 5.44 -26.33 -11.51
C ARG A 16 5.81 -27.68 -10.86
N ARG A 17 5.85 -27.74 -9.54
CA ARG A 17 5.95 -29.04 -8.82
C ARG A 17 4.58 -29.72 -8.85
N SER A 18 4.46 -30.72 -9.72
CA SER A 18 3.35 -31.67 -9.72
C SER A 18 3.48 -32.54 -8.48
N LEU A 19 2.65 -32.29 -7.46
CA LEU A 19 2.49 -33.22 -6.36
C LEU A 19 1.00 -33.49 -6.17
N ARG A 20 0.60 -34.72 -6.51
CA ARG A 20 -0.76 -35.24 -6.29
C ARG A 20 -0.92 -35.44 -4.78
N PRO A 21 -1.89 -34.81 -4.08
CA PRO A 21 -2.12 -35.13 -2.69
C PRO A 21 -3.13 -36.27 -2.58
N LEU A 22 -2.74 -37.36 -1.92
CA LEU A 22 -3.69 -38.33 -1.39
C LEU A 22 -4.50 -37.65 -0.27
N ILE A 23 -5.82 -37.78 -0.37
CA ILE A 23 -6.80 -37.24 0.57
C ILE A 23 -6.57 -37.88 1.95
N SER A 24 -6.18 -37.07 2.95
CA SER A 24 -6.08 -37.47 4.35
C SER A 24 -7.00 -36.59 5.18
N LEU A 25 -7.98 -37.23 5.83
CA LEU A 25 -9.00 -36.64 6.69
C LEU A 25 -8.40 -36.23 8.05
N PHE A 26 -7.73 -35.09 8.13
CA PHE A 26 -7.35 -34.47 9.40
C PHE A 26 -7.56 -32.96 9.29
N LEU A 27 -8.50 -32.44 10.11
CA LEU A 27 -8.85 -31.04 10.46
C LEU A 27 -8.37 -29.94 9.50
N PRO A 28 -9.25 -29.04 8.99
CA PRO A 28 -8.82 -27.94 8.14
C PRO A 28 -8.00 -26.94 8.97
N VAL A 29 -6.71 -27.21 9.13
CA VAL A 29 -5.70 -26.17 9.21
C VAL A 29 -5.61 -25.62 7.79
N PHE A 30 -6.69 -24.99 7.34
CA PHE A 30 -6.56 -23.97 6.32
C PHE A 30 -5.52 -23.04 6.92
N PRO A 31 -4.31 -22.90 6.32
CA PRO A 31 -3.56 -21.71 6.64
C PRO A 31 -4.55 -20.61 6.28
N PHE A 32 -4.97 -19.83 7.28
CA PHE A 32 -5.66 -18.60 7.01
C PHE A 32 -4.66 -17.79 6.19
N LEU A 33 -4.66 -18.00 4.87
CA LEU A 33 -4.20 -17.03 3.90
C LEU A 33 -5.07 -15.85 4.25
N ILE A 34 -4.52 -14.92 5.02
CA ILE A 34 -5.21 -13.69 5.39
C ILE A 34 -5.43 -13.02 4.03
N ASP A 35 -6.64 -13.21 3.52
CA ASP A 35 -7.07 -12.68 2.23
C ASP A 35 -7.15 -11.17 2.41
N GLY A 36 -6.10 -10.48 1.98
CA GLY A 36 -5.74 -9.21 2.54
C GLY A 36 -4.67 -8.47 1.75
N CYS A 37 -4.42 -7.24 2.16
CA CYS A 37 -3.38 -6.39 1.61
C CYS A 37 -2.09 -6.57 2.41
N GLY A 38 -0.98 -6.47 1.70
CA GLY A 38 0.34 -6.37 2.32
C GLY A 38 0.59 -4.98 2.90
N THR A 39 1.87 -4.67 3.13
CA THR A 39 2.33 -3.39 3.65
C THR A 39 1.72 -2.19 2.89
N PRO A 40 1.22 -1.15 3.60
CA PRO A 40 0.66 0.04 2.98
C PRO A 40 1.69 0.78 2.12
N PRO A 41 1.28 1.39 0.99
CA PRO A 41 2.18 2.13 0.13
C PRO A 41 2.72 3.37 0.83
N ASN A 42 3.95 3.76 0.51
CA ASN A 42 4.52 5.02 0.95
C ASN A 42 4.06 6.17 0.02
N LEU A 43 3.59 7.28 0.57
CA LEU A 43 3.09 8.43 -0.20
C LEU A 43 4.02 9.62 0.03
N THR A 44 4.25 10.42 -1.01
CA THR A 44 5.13 11.62 -0.96
C THR A 44 4.49 12.83 -0.28
N PHE A 45 3.16 12.81 -0.14
CA PHE A 45 2.37 13.87 0.48
C PHE A 45 1.87 13.48 1.88
N ALA A 46 2.02 12.21 2.27
CA ALA A 46 1.49 11.71 3.53
C ALA A 46 2.30 10.52 4.07
N GLN A 47 2.53 10.52 5.38
CA GLN A 47 3.25 9.48 6.10
C GLN A 47 2.29 8.53 6.82
N LEU A 48 2.52 7.23 6.74
CA LEU A 48 1.76 6.22 7.48
C LEU A 48 1.92 6.41 9.00
N SER A 49 0.81 6.31 9.75
CA SER A 49 0.82 6.37 11.21
C SER A 49 1.72 5.29 11.81
N LYS A 50 2.40 5.63 12.92
CA LYS A 50 3.36 4.74 13.60
C LYS A 50 2.74 3.39 14.01
N GLU A 51 1.45 3.39 14.34
CA GLU A 51 0.69 2.20 14.72
C GLU A 51 0.67 1.11 13.62
N TYR A 52 0.75 1.48 12.35
CA TYR A 52 0.71 0.54 11.22
C TYR A 52 2.09 0.24 10.63
N LYS A 53 3.17 0.88 11.10
CA LYS A 53 4.52 0.69 10.54
C LYS A 53 5.10 -0.70 10.76
N ASN A 54 4.71 -1.35 11.86
CA ASN A 54 5.16 -2.69 12.22
C ASN A 54 4.19 -3.79 11.71
N LEU A 55 3.12 -3.40 11.03
CA LEU A 55 2.11 -4.32 10.52
C LEU A 55 2.32 -4.53 9.02
N THR A 56 2.32 -5.80 8.62
CA THR A 56 2.52 -6.22 7.22
C THR A 56 1.30 -6.92 6.65
N GLU A 57 0.32 -7.26 7.49
CA GLU A 57 -0.85 -8.05 7.14
C GLU A 57 -2.13 -7.29 7.51
N PHE A 58 -2.97 -7.05 6.51
CA PHE A 58 -4.21 -6.29 6.66
C PHE A 58 -5.34 -7.05 5.96
N ALA A 59 -6.36 -7.47 6.70
CA ALA A 59 -7.52 -8.11 6.10
C ALA A 59 -8.24 -7.17 5.11
N VAL A 60 -8.94 -7.74 4.12
CA VAL A 60 -9.84 -6.97 3.25
C VAL A 60 -10.84 -6.17 4.08
N GLY A 61 -10.99 -4.89 3.77
CA GLY A 61 -11.80 -3.93 4.53
C GLY A 61 -11.05 -3.22 5.67
N ALA A 62 -9.81 -3.61 5.97
CA ALA A 62 -9.00 -2.91 6.96
C ALA A 62 -8.66 -1.49 6.48
N THR A 63 -8.71 -0.53 7.40
CA THR A 63 -8.39 0.88 7.14
C THR A 63 -7.16 1.32 7.91
N VAL A 64 -6.21 1.94 7.22
CA VAL A 64 -5.00 2.52 7.82
C VAL A 64 -5.03 4.03 7.71
N ARG A 65 -4.40 4.71 8.67
CA ARG A 65 -4.35 6.17 8.78
C ARG A 65 -2.99 6.72 8.34
N TYR A 66 -3.06 7.86 7.68
CA TYR A 66 -1.90 8.65 7.26
C TYR A 66 -1.98 10.05 7.88
N SER A 67 -0.81 10.65 8.07
CA SER A 67 -0.62 12.04 8.48
C SER A 67 0.03 12.82 7.35
N CYS A 68 -0.45 14.03 7.04
CA CYS A 68 0.16 14.85 5.99
C CYS A 68 1.61 15.22 6.33
N GLN A 69 2.47 15.22 5.31
CA GLN A 69 3.85 15.66 5.47
C GLN A 69 3.94 17.19 5.55
N LEU A 70 5.09 17.70 6.02
CA LEU A 70 5.38 19.13 6.03
C LEU A 70 5.17 19.73 4.63
N GLY A 71 4.46 20.86 4.56
CA GLY A 71 4.07 21.50 3.29
C GLY A 71 2.74 21.01 2.70
N TYR A 72 2.05 20.05 3.34
CA TYR A 72 0.72 19.61 2.97
C TYR A 72 -0.27 19.77 4.11
N MET A 73 -1.43 20.37 3.83
CA MET A 73 -2.55 20.50 4.76
C MET A 73 -3.59 19.40 4.54
N ARG A 74 -4.21 18.98 5.64
CA ARG A 74 -5.34 18.03 5.60
C ARG A 74 -6.56 18.69 4.94
N ASN A 75 -7.14 18.02 3.96
CA ASN A 75 -8.43 18.40 3.40
C ASN A 75 -9.55 17.97 4.36
N PRO A 76 -10.33 18.90 4.95
CA PRO A 76 -11.31 18.57 5.99
C PRO A 76 -12.46 17.67 5.49
N GLY A 77 -12.73 17.66 4.17
CA GLY A 77 -13.78 16.85 3.56
C GLY A 77 -13.39 15.42 3.19
N ILE A 78 -12.12 15.00 3.37
CA ILE A 78 -11.67 13.65 3.02
C ILE A 78 -10.88 13.04 4.19
N PRO A 79 -11.22 11.84 4.65
CA PRO A 79 -10.46 11.15 5.68
C PRO A 79 -9.08 10.74 5.14
N PRO A 80 -7.98 10.94 5.90
CA PRO A 80 -6.63 10.56 5.48
C PRO A 80 -6.39 9.07 5.73
N THR A 81 -7.20 8.24 5.08
CA THR A 81 -7.23 6.80 5.30
C THR A 81 -7.22 6.03 4.00
N LEU A 82 -6.46 4.94 3.96
CA LEU A 82 -6.48 3.98 2.86
C LEU A 82 -7.17 2.70 3.34
N THR A 83 -7.96 2.10 2.48
CA THR A 83 -8.72 0.88 2.77
C THR A 83 -8.20 -0.27 1.92
N CYS A 84 -8.03 -1.45 2.51
CA CYS A 84 -7.73 -2.65 1.76
C CYS A 84 -8.98 -3.10 0.98
N LEU A 85 -8.89 -3.12 -0.35
CA LEU A 85 -9.97 -3.55 -1.24
C LEU A 85 -10.00 -5.07 -1.38
N LYS A 86 -11.16 -5.60 -1.81
CA LYS A 86 -11.34 -7.02 -2.15
C LYS A 86 -10.40 -7.52 -3.26
N ASN A 87 -9.80 -6.60 -4.00
CA ASN A 87 -8.79 -6.89 -5.04
C ASN A 87 -7.37 -7.04 -4.46
N HIS A 88 -7.23 -7.09 -3.12
CA HIS A 88 -5.94 -7.19 -2.40
C HIS A 88 -5.00 -6.01 -2.68
N THR A 89 -5.59 -4.88 -3.06
CA THR A 89 -4.91 -3.61 -3.30
C THR A 89 -5.42 -2.55 -2.34
N TRP A 90 -4.54 -1.61 -2.00
CA TRP A 90 -4.95 -0.44 -1.24
C TRP A 90 -5.79 0.50 -2.12
N SER A 91 -6.82 1.09 -1.52
CA SER A 91 -7.65 2.11 -2.17
C SER A 91 -6.80 3.29 -2.64
N GLU A 92 -7.29 3.98 -3.67
CA GLU A 92 -6.64 5.19 -4.15
C GLU A 92 -6.44 6.19 -3.01
N ALA A 93 -5.24 6.75 -2.94
CA ALA A 93 -4.95 7.84 -2.03
C ALA A 93 -5.61 9.11 -2.60
N LEU A 94 -6.90 9.27 -2.30
CA LEU A 94 -7.65 10.50 -2.57
C LEU A 94 -6.84 11.69 -2.02
N ALA A 95 -6.98 12.88 -2.60
CA ALA A 95 -6.23 14.08 -2.19
C ALA A 95 -6.65 14.63 -0.80
N PHE A 96 -6.52 13.78 0.24
CA PHE A 96 -6.76 14.07 1.64
C PHE A 96 -5.67 14.98 2.23
N CYS A 97 -4.51 15.06 1.57
CA CYS A 97 -3.49 16.07 1.81
C CYS A 97 -3.36 16.95 0.56
N LYS A 98 -3.58 18.25 0.71
CA LYS A 98 -3.39 19.25 -0.34
C LYS A 98 -2.13 20.04 -0.04
N SER A 99 -1.33 20.32 -1.06
CA SER A 99 -0.16 21.19 -0.89
C SER A 99 -0.61 22.56 -0.40
N GLU A 100 -0.01 23.04 0.68
CA GLU A 100 -0.37 24.32 1.29
C GLU A 100 0.06 25.51 0.41
N TYR A 101 1.14 25.35 -0.37
CA TYR A 101 1.68 26.42 -1.20
C TYR A 101 2.31 25.88 -2.49
N GLY A 102 2.10 26.59 -3.60
CA GLY A 102 3.04 26.59 -4.73
C GLY A 102 4.39 27.25 -4.42
N VAL A 103 4.74 27.50 -3.15
CA VAL A 103 6.02 28.11 -2.76
C VAL A 103 6.37 27.74 -1.30
N LEU A 104 7.36 26.87 -1.10
CA LEU A 104 8.57 27.37 -0.47
C LEU A 104 9.77 26.66 -1.12
N PRO A 105 10.70 27.43 -1.73
CA PRO A 105 11.91 26.84 -2.27
C PRO A 105 12.70 26.29 -1.08
N ILE A 106 13.06 25.01 -1.12
CA ILE A 106 14.34 24.64 -0.53
C ILE A 106 15.42 25.23 -1.44
N CYS A 107 15.74 26.51 -1.23
CA CYS A 107 17.07 27.02 -1.55
C CYS A 107 18.04 26.20 -0.70
N GLN A 108 18.62 25.14 -1.26
CA GLN A 108 19.75 24.48 -0.62
C GLN A 108 20.96 25.40 -0.76
N SER A 109 21.40 25.96 0.37
CA SER A 109 22.65 26.69 0.46
C SER A 109 23.83 25.71 0.41
N LYS A 110 24.44 25.64 -0.77
CA LYS A 110 25.82 25.20 -1.08
C LYS A 110 26.22 23.75 -0.80
#